data_AF-A0A9E0MJW9-F1
#
_entry.id   AF-A0A9E0MJW9-F1
#
_cell.length_a   1.000
_cell.length_b   1.000
_cell.length_c   1.000
_cell.angle_alpha   90.00
_cell.angle_beta   90.00
_cell.angle_gamma   90.00
#
_symmetry.space_group_name_H-M   'P 1'
#
loop_
_entity.id
_entity.type
_entity.pdbx_description
1 polymer ?
#
loop_
_entity_poly.entity_id
_entity_poly.type
_entity_poly.pdbx_seq_one_letter_code
_entity_poly.pdbx_strand_id
1 'polypeptide(L)'
;MSKSWKRDPDDHEPRPSARRDRNLKSWARLRTLVSNLSVAGVALAAPAAAAAAPAEAPALTGGRSLAIELADLPALASMGVAAELALAGAPDERLALAEALGWSFPLVGDGVVIEHLAGDPDPAVRAAAARAAWVRRTNQLDLTVLHRLLGDDDPEVRAAAWLAVSR
;
A
#
# COMPACT_ATOMS: atom_id res chain seq x y z
N MET A 1 27.46 -52.94 -35.25
CA MET A 1 26.17 -53.00 -34.53
C MET A 1 25.76 -51.57 -34.20
N SER A 2 25.05 -50.89 -35.11
CA SER A 2 24.66 -49.48 -34.96
C SER A 2 23.17 -49.40 -34.64
N LYS A 3 22.81 -48.96 -33.43
CA LYS A 3 21.40 -48.77 -33.03
C LYS A 3 20.89 -47.44 -33.61
N SER A 4 19.88 -47.54 -34.47
CA SER A 4 19.08 -46.43 -34.99
C SER A 4 18.16 -45.91 -33.87
N TRP A 5 18.29 -44.64 -33.52
CA TRP A 5 17.38 -43.95 -32.60
C TRP A 5 16.20 -43.41 -33.42
N LYS A 6 15.04 -44.05 -33.31
CA LYS A 6 13.76 -43.53 -33.79
C LYS A 6 13.28 -42.48 -32.78
N ARG A 7 13.13 -41.23 -33.22
CA ARG A 7 12.50 -40.17 -32.43
C ARG A 7 10.99 -40.37 -32.47
N ASP A 8 10.36 -40.52 -31.31
CA ASP A 8 8.90 -40.45 -31.16
C ASP A 8 8.42 -39.00 -31.36
N PRO A 9 7.26 -38.76 -32.00
CA PRO A 9 6.74 -37.43 -32.26
C PRO A 9 5.87 -36.84 -31.14
N ASP A 10 5.79 -37.47 -29.97
CA ASP A 10 4.91 -37.05 -28.86
C ASP A 10 5.66 -36.40 -27.68
N ASP A 11 6.64 -35.52 -27.96
CA ASP A 11 7.14 -34.56 -26.97
C ASP A 11 6.09 -33.44 -26.78
N HIS A 12 5.07 -33.74 -25.98
CA HIS A 12 4.12 -32.75 -25.49
C HIS A 12 4.83 -31.78 -24.53
N GLU A 13 5.31 -30.66 -25.06
CA GLU A 13 5.64 -29.49 -24.25
C GLU A 13 4.44 -29.10 -23.35
N PRO A 14 4.62 -28.91 -22.04
CA PRO A 14 3.55 -28.42 -21.18
C PRO A 14 3.20 -26.98 -21.56
N ARG A 15 1.97 -26.78 -22.07
CA ARG A 15 1.44 -25.48 -22.50
C ARG A 15 1.59 -24.41 -21.39
N PRO A 16 2.22 -23.24 -21.65
CA PRO A 16 2.48 -22.21 -20.65
C PRO A 16 1.28 -21.29 -20.34
N SER A 17 0.03 -21.78 -20.39
CA SER A 17 -1.16 -20.92 -20.28
C SER A 17 -1.69 -20.74 -18.85
N ALA A 18 -1.61 -21.75 -17.98
CA ALA A 18 -2.27 -21.68 -16.66
C ALA A 18 -1.61 -20.69 -15.65
N ARG A 19 -0.34 -20.34 -15.84
CA ARG A 19 0.41 -19.42 -14.94
C ARG A 19 0.19 -17.95 -15.31
N ARG A 20 -0.07 -17.65 -16.59
CA ARG A 20 -0.37 -16.29 -17.07
C ARG A 20 -1.80 -15.87 -16.70
N ASP A 21 -2.76 -16.78 -16.74
CA ASP A 21 -4.18 -16.48 -16.48
C ASP A 21 -4.47 -16.10 -15.01
N ARG A 22 -3.75 -16.68 -14.05
CA ARG A 22 -3.86 -16.28 -12.63
C ARG A 22 -3.34 -14.87 -12.38
N ASN A 23 -2.24 -14.51 -13.05
CA ASN A 23 -1.67 -13.17 -12.94
C ASN A 23 -2.61 -12.13 -13.54
N LEU A 24 -3.18 -12.38 -14.73
CA LEU A 24 -4.13 -11.47 -15.38
C LEU A 24 -5.39 -11.19 -14.53
N LYS A 25 -5.92 -12.21 -13.85
CA LYS A 25 -7.06 -12.03 -12.93
C LYS A 25 -6.68 -11.27 -11.66
N SER A 26 -5.48 -11.49 -11.14
CA SER A 26 -4.93 -10.69 -10.04
C SER A 26 -4.70 -9.24 -10.46
N TRP A 27 -4.13 -8.98 -11.64
CA TRP A 27 -3.94 -7.64 -12.20
C TRP A 27 -5.26 -6.93 -12.48
N ALA A 28 -6.28 -7.64 -12.99
CA ALA A 28 -7.61 -7.09 -13.15
C ALA A 28 -8.22 -6.73 -11.79
N ARG A 29 -8.14 -7.61 -10.78
CA ARG A 29 -8.63 -7.34 -9.42
C ARG A 29 -7.88 -6.18 -8.76
N LEU A 30 -6.56 -6.10 -8.92
CA LEU A 30 -5.74 -4.98 -8.46
C LEU A 30 -6.14 -3.68 -9.14
N ARG A 31 -6.27 -3.68 -10.46
CA ARG A 31 -6.81 -2.53 -11.19
C ARG A 31 -8.22 -2.19 -10.75
N THR A 32 -9.07 -3.17 -10.42
CA THR A 32 -10.44 -2.91 -9.97
C THR A 32 -10.47 -2.36 -8.54
N LEU A 33 -9.58 -2.81 -7.65
CA LEU A 33 -9.41 -2.23 -6.31
C LEU A 33 -8.92 -0.79 -6.42
N VAL A 34 -7.87 -0.54 -7.19
CA VAL A 34 -7.32 0.81 -7.46
C VAL A 34 -8.33 1.70 -8.18
N SER A 35 -9.05 1.17 -9.18
CA SER A 35 -10.04 1.94 -9.95
C SER A 35 -11.32 2.18 -9.15
N ASN A 36 -11.75 1.26 -8.29
CA ASN A 36 -12.89 1.48 -7.41
C ASN A 36 -12.57 2.50 -6.30
N LEU A 37 -11.29 2.66 -5.94
CA LEU A 37 -10.83 3.82 -5.17
C LEU A 37 -10.96 5.12 -5.97
N SER A 38 -10.66 5.11 -7.28
CA SER A 38 -10.72 6.32 -8.13
C SER A 38 -12.11 6.71 -8.66
N VAL A 39 -13.11 5.82 -8.68
CA VAL A 39 -14.42 6.08 -9.33
C VAL A 39 -15.43 6.82 -8.43
N ALA A 40 -15.08 7.16 -7.18
CA ALA A 40 -15.94 8.00 -6.32
C ALA A 40 -15.99 9.49 -6.73
N GLY A 41 -15.40 9.88 -7.87
CA GLY A 41 -15.24 11.27 -8.28
C GLY A 41 -15.72 11.58 -9.71
N VAL A 42 -17.00 11.36 -10.04
CA VAL A 42 -17.62 12.08 -11.16
C VAL A 42 -19.08 12.45 -10.82
N ALA A 43 -19.29 13.71 -10.41
CA ALA A 43 -20.56 14.39 -10.59
C ALA A 43 -20.28 15.80 -11.11
N LEU A 44 -20.57 16.01 -12.39
CA LEU A 44 -20.53 17.28 -13.08
C LEU A 44 -21.79 18.09 -12.74
N ALA A 45 -21.62 19.41 -12.58
CA ALA A 45 -22.59 20.51 -12.73
C ALA A 45 -22.94 21.31 -11.46
N ALA A 46 -22.43 22.54 -11.44
CA ALA A 46 -22.96 23.73 -10.76
C ALA A 46 -24.35 24.13 -11.35
N PRO A 47 -25.16 25.04 -10.75
CA PRO A 47 -24.74 26.11 -9.83
C PRO A 47 -25.63 26.44 -8.61
N ALA A 48 -24.98 27.17 -7.69
CA ALA A 48 -25.49 28.21 -6.80
C ALA A 48 -26.48 27.88 -5.66
N ALA A 49 -26.04 28.35 -4.48
CA ALA A 49 -26.81 28.83 -3.34
C ALA A 49 -27.11 27.84 -2.18
N ALA A 50 -26.72 28.33 -1.00
CA ALA A 50 -27.23 28.04 0.33
C ALA A 50 -26.80 26.71 1.00
N ALA A 51 -25.78 26.86 1.85
CA ALA A 51 -25.75 26.38 3.23
C ALA A 51 -26.43 25.02 3.51
N ALA A 52 -25.69 23.94 3.29
CA ALA A 52 -25.97 22.66 3.93
C ALA A 52 -24.63 22.02 4.31
N ALA A 53 -24.55 21.54 5.55
CA ALA A 53 -23.42 20.82 6.11
C ALA A 53 -22.93 19.72 5.14
N PRO A 54 -21.60 19.53 4.98
CA PRO A 54 -21.14 18.49 4.08
C PRO A 54 -21.37 17.13 4.75
N ALA A 55 -22.24 16.36 4.09
CA ALA A 55 -22.42 14.94 4.28
C ALA A 55 -21.07 14.22 4.16
N GLU A 56 -20.90 13.21 5.01
CA GLU A 56 -19.75 12.30 5.05
C GLU A 56 -19.36 11.83 3.64
N ALA A 57 -18.13 12.17 3.24
CA ALA A 57 -17.44 11.54 2.14
C ALA A 57 -17.28 10.04 2.44
N PRO A 58 -17.39 9.14 1.45
CA PRO A 58 -17.24 7.71 1.67
C PRO A 58 -15.82 7.44 2.21
N ALA A 59 -15.75 7.08 3.49
CA ALA A 59 -14.53 6.71 4.17
C ALA A 59 -13.82 5.61 3.37
N LEU A 60 -12.63 5.92 2.86
CA LEU A 60 -11.64 4.89 2.51
C LEU A 60 -11.63 3.89 3.67
N THR A 61 -11.89 2.63 3.33
CA THR A 61 -11.88 1.51 4.26
C THR A 61 -10.61 1.60 5.11
N GLY A 62 -10.75 1.98 6.39
CA GLY A 62 -9.62 2.49 7.20
C GLY A 62 -8.43 1.54 7.24
N GLY A 63 -7.24 2.04 7.65
CA GLY A 63 -5.96 1.33 7.49
C GLY A 63 -5.96 -0.16 7.88
N ARG A 64 -6.78 -0.57 8.85
CA ARG A 64 -6.98 -1.99 9.20
C ARG A 64 -7.48 -2.86 8.04
N SER A 65 -8.47 -2.41 7.29
CA SER A 65 -9.04 -3.17 6.17
C SER A 65 -8.02 -3.29 5.03
N LEU A 66 -7.33 -2.19 4.72
CA LEU A 66 -6.24 -2.24 3.75
C LEU A 66 -5.10 -3.18 4.19
N ALA A 67 -4.77 -3.22 5.49
CA ALA A 67 -3.78 -4.17 6.00
C ALA A 67 -4.20 -5.63 5.79
N ILE A 68 -5.49 -5.96 5.95
CA ILE A 68 -6.04 -7.29 5.66
C ILE A 68 -5.92 -7.60 4.16
N GLU A 69 -6.33 -6.66 3.30
CA GLU A 69 -6.24 -6.83 1.85
C GLU A 69 -4.79 -7.06 1.39
N LEU A 70 -3.84 -6.27 1.91
CA LEU A 70 -2.42 -6.42 1.61
C LEU A 70 -1.85 -7.75 2.14
N ALA A 71 -2.36 -8.26 3.26
CA ALA A 71 -1.93 -9.53 3.83
C ALA A 71 -2.41 -10.74 3.01
N ASP A 72 -3.58 -10.62 2.36
CA ASP A 72 -4.17 -11.69 1.54
C ASP A 72 -3.57 -11.75 0.12
N LEU A 73 -2.83 -10.73 -0.29
CA LEU A 73 -2.16 -10.69 -1.59
C LEU A 73 -0.85 -11.49 -1.60
N PRO A 74 -0.47 -12.10 -2.76
CA PRO A 74 0.87 -12.61 -2.95
C PRO A 74 1.92 -11.51 -2.70
N ALA A 75 3.05 -11.85 -2.06
CA ALA A 75 4.05 -10.87 -1.60
C ALA A 75 4.47 -9.83 -2.66
N LEU A 76 4.71 -10.26 -3.90
CA LEU A 76 5.08 -9.35 -5.00
C LEU A 76 3.95 -8.37 -5.36
N ALA A 77 2.69 -8.83 -5.32
CA ALA A 77 1.52 -7.99 -5.57
C ALA A 77 1.27 -7.01 -4.41
N SER A 78 1.39 -7.48 -3.17
CA SER A 78 1.26 -6.66 -1.97
C SER A 78 2.28 -5.50 -1.97
N MET A 79 3.55 -5.81 -2.31
CA MET A 79 4.59 -4.81 -2.48
C MET A 79 4.28 -3.83 -3.62
N GLY A 80 3.77 -4.33 -4.76
CA GLY A 80 3.37 -3.48 -5.89
C GLY A 80 2.27 -2.49 -5.53
N VAL A 81 1.22 -2.96 -4.85
CA VAL A 81 0.11 -2.10 -4.37
C VAL A 81 0.60 -1.08 -3.35
N ALA A 82 1.43 -1.50 -2.39
CA ALA A 82 2.00 -0.59 -1.41
C ALA A 82 2.86 0.51 -2.09
N ALA A 83 3.64 0.16 -3.12
CA ALA A 83 4.41 1.13 -3.88
C ALA A 83 3.52 2.11 -4.68
N GLU A 84 2.46 1.60 -5.31
CA GLU A 84 1.48 2.44 -6.02
C GLU A 84 0.78 3.42 -5.08
N LEU A 85 0.29 2.94 -3.93
CA LEU A 85 -0.37 3.77 -2.93
C LEU A 85 0.60 4.78 -2.30
N ALA A 86 1.86 4.42 -2.07
CA ALA A 86 2.86 5.35 -1.53
C ALA A 86 3.17 6.51 -2.49
N LEU A 87 3.05 6.28 -3.80
CA LEU A 87 3.29 7.25 -4.85
C LEU A 87 2.01 7.94 -5.34
N ALA A 88 0.86 7.66 -4.72
CA ALA A 88 -0.42 8.23 -5.09
C ALA A 88 -0.40 9.76 -4.94
N GLY A 89 -0.98 10.48 -5.90
CA GLY A 89 -1.09 11.93 -5.82
C GLY A 89 -2.01 12.40 -4.68
N ALA A 90 -3.06 11.63 -4.39
CA ALA A 90 -4.01 11.92 -3.32
C ALA A 90 -3.41 11.59 -1.94
N PRO A 91 -3.37 12.54 -0.98
CA PRO A 91 -2.83 12.30 0.35
C PRO A 91 -3.61 11.22 1.12
N ASP A 92 -4.91 11.10 0.87
CA ASP A 92 -5.76 10.11 1.57
C ASP A 92 -5.35 8.66 1.28
N GLU A 93 -4.88 8.37 0.06
CA GLU A 93 -4.37 7.04 -0.32
C GLU A 93 -3.06 6.72 0.39
N ARG A 94 -2.15 7.71 0.46
CA ARG A 94 -0.88 7.59 1.18
C ARG A 94 -1.11 7.46 2.69
N LEU A 95 -2.08 8.19 3.23
CA LEU A 95 -2.50 8.10 4.63
C LEU A 95 -3.08 6.73 4.95
N ALA A 96 -4.00 6.23 4.14
CA ALA A 96 -4.59 4.90 4.32
C ALA A 96 -3.50 3.82 4.33
N LEU A 97 -2.52 3.91 3.43
CA LEU A 97 -1.34 3.04 3.46
C LEU A 97 -0.56 3.20 4.77
N ALA A 98 -0.16 4.41 5.14
CA ALA A 98 0.60 4.66 6.37
C ALA A 98 -0.11 4.11 7.63
N GLU A 99 -1.44 4.28 7.71
CA GLU A 99 -2.26 3.69 8.77
C GLU A 99 -2.30 2.17 8.72
N ALA A 100 -2.41 1.58 7.52
CA ALA A 100 -2.31 0.15 7.34
C ALA A 100 -0.97 -0.37 7.84
N LEU A 101 0.12 0.35 7.56
CA LEU A 101 1.45 -0.04 8.01
C LEU A 101 1.63 0.00 9.55
N GLY A 102 0.71 0.65 10.27
CA GLY A 102 0.59 0.59 11.72
C GLY A 102 0.05 -0.75 12.26
N TRP A 103 -0.32 -1.68 11.38
CA TRP A 103 -0.71 -3.05 11.71
C TRP A 103 0.38 -4.05 11.32
N SER A 104 0.48 -5.14 12.06
CA SER A 104 1.44 -6.20 11.75
C SER A 104 0.90 -7.13 10.66
N PHE A 105 1.57 -7.15 9.51
CA PHE A 105 1.35 -8.08 8.41
C PHE A 105 2.63 -8.20 7.57
N PRO A 106 2.82 -9.31 6.82
CA PRO A 106 4.00 -9.49 5.99
C PRO A 106 3.95 -8.54 4.78
N LEU A 107 4.90 -7.61 4.71
CA LEU A 107 5.09 -6.74 3.56
C LEU A 107 6.59 -6.65 3.25
N VAL A 108 6.97 -7.04 2.03
CA VAL A 108 8.35 -6.94 1.58
C VAL A 108 8.69 -5.48 1.31
N GLY A 109 9.78 -4.98 1.90
CA GLY A 109 10.25 -3.62 1.69
C GLY A 109 9.46 -2.55 2.47
N ASP A 110 8.72 -2.94 3.51
CA ASP A 110 7.97 -2.03 4.37
C ASP A 110 8.83 -0.87 4.92
N GLY A 111 10.09 -1.13 5.27
CA GLY A 111 11.04 -0.09 5.69
C GLY A 111 11.26 1.02 4.65
N VAL A 112 11.33 0.68 3.36
CA VAL A 112 11.50 1.66 2.27
C VAL A 112 10.22 2.48 2.09
N VAL A 113 9.06 1.84 2.21
CA VAL A 113 7.76 2.51 2.14
C VAL A 113 7.59 3.47 3.32
N ILE A 114 7.94 3.05 4.53
CA ILE A 114 7.90 3.89 5.74
C ILE A 114 8.85 5.07 5.62
N GLU A 115 10.09 4.86 5.15
CA GLU A 115 11.06 5.94 4.90
C GLU A 115 10.50 6.99 3.93
N HIS A 116 9.84 6.54 2.86
CA HIS A 116 9.20 7.44 1.90
C HIS A 116 8.06 8.25 2.54
N LEU A 117 7.14 7.58 3.24
CA LEU A 117 5.98 8.23 3.88
C LEU A 117 6.39 9.14 5.06
N ALA A 118 7.54 8.89 5.69
CA ALA A 118 8.09 9.79 6.70
C ALA A 118 8.58 11.13 6.12
N GLY A 119 8.80 11.21 4.80
CA GLY A 119 9.13 12.43 4.08
C GLY A 119 7.93 13.06 3.34
N ASP A 120 6.72 12.60 3.60
CA ASP A 120 5.52 13.05 2.90
C ASP A 120 5.27 14.56 3.10
N PRO A 121 4.83 15.32 2.09
CA PRO A 121 4.42 16.71 2.29
C PRO A 121 3.26 16.85 3.30
N ASP A 122 2.38 15.85 3.39
CA ASP A 122 1.24 15.87 4.30
C ASP A 122 1.64 15.45 5.73
N PRO A 123 1.44 16.31 6.75
CA PRO A 123 1.79 15.98 8.13
C PRO A 123 0.99 14.80 8.70
N ALA A 124 -0.25 14.58 8.27
CA ALA A 124 -1.05 13.44 8.74
C ALA A 124 -0.42 12.11 8.30
N VAL A 125 0.10 12.07 7.06
CA VAL A 125 0.83 10.91 6.53
C VAL A 125 2.12 10.68 7.32
N ARG A 126 2.92 11.73 7.58
CA ARG A 126 4.15 11.63 8.38
C ARG A 126 3.86 11.15 9.82
N ALA A 127 2.79 11.64 10.44
CA ALA A 127 2.37 11.21 11.78
C ALA A 127 1.94 9.73 11.81
N ALA A 128 1.24 9.25 10.77
CA ALA A 128 0.90 7.84 10.62
C ALA A 128 2.15 6.97 10.37
N ALA A 129 3.10 7.46 9.56
CA ALA A 129 4.38 6.81 9.32
C ALA A 129 5.21 6.64 10.60
N ALA A 130 5.16 7.60 11.53
CA ALA A 130 5.79 7.47 12.85
C ALA A 130 5.26 6.23 13.62
N ARG A 131 3.94 6.04 13.63
CA ARG A 131 3.32 4.86 14.26
C ARG A 131 3.73 3.57 13.56
N ALA A 132 3.72 3.56 12.23
CA ALA A 132 4.13 2.42 11.43
C ALA A 132 5.61 2.04 11.69
N ALA A 133 6.50 3.04 11.73
CA ALA A 133 7.92 2.85 12.03
C ALA A 133 8.13 2.19 13.39
N TRP A 134 7.38 2.59 14.43
CA TRP A 134 7.44 1.93 15.73
C TRP A 134 6.94 0.49 15.69
N VAL A 135 5.77 0.25 15.09
CA VAL A 135 5.17 -1.10 15.04
C VAL A 135 6.04 -2.08 14.27
N ARG A 136 6.66 -1.62 13.17
CA ARG A 136 7.46 -2.46 12.29
C ARG A 136 8.94 -2.48 12.62
N ARG A 137 9.37 -1.80 13.70
CA ARG A 137 10.76 -1.83 14.15
C ARG A 137 11.22 -3.28 14.34
N THR A 138 12.10 -3.73 13.48
CA THR A 138 12.99 -4.86 13.73
C THR A 138 14.25 -4.33 14.40
N ASN A 139 15.04 -5.20 15.03
CA ASN A 139 16.35 -4.80 15.58
C ASN A 139 17.31 -4.19 14.52
N GLN A 140 16.96 -4.27 13.23
CA GLN A 140 17.67 -3.68 12.08
C GLN A 140 16.93 -2.51 11.42
N LEU A 141 15.63 -2.32 11.71
CA LEU A 141 14.90 -1.13 11.25
C LEU A 141 15.31 0.02 12.15
N ASP A 142 16.23 0.76 11.59
CA ASP A 142 16.90 1.89 12.17
C ASP A 142 15.87 2.89 12.71
N LEU A 143 16.02 3.24 13.99
CA LEU A 143 15.18 4.25 14.65
C LEU A 143 15.40 5.64 14.02
N THR A 144 16.26 5.79 13.01
CA THR A 144 16.52 7.04 12.29
C THR A 144 15.26 7.72 11.78
N VAL A 145 14.28 6.98 11.25
CA VAL A 145 12.97 7.56 10.87
C VAL A 145 12.30 8.21 12.07
N LEU A 146 12.19 7.49 13.19
CA LEU A 146 11.55 7.99 14.41
C LEU A 146 12.31 9.17 15.01
N HIS A 147 13.65 9.13 15.03
CA HIS A 147 14.48 10.24 15.51
C HIS A 147 14.28 11.50 14.66
N ARG A 148 14.16 11.36 13.33
CA ARG A 148 13.86 12.49 12.45
C ARG A 148 12.47 13.06 12.75
N LEU A 149 11.46 12.21 12.89
CA LEU A 149 10.08 12.63 13.14
C LEU A 149 9.87 13.23 14.53
N LEU A 150 10.70 12.89 15.53
CA LEU A 150 10.73 13.58 16.83
C LEU A 150 11.15 15.06 16.70
N GLY A 151 11.88 15.41 15.65
CA GLY A 151 12.30 16.76 15.32
C GLY A 151 11.54 17.38 14.14
N ASP A 152 10.41 16.82 13.71
CA ASP A 152 9.61 17.32 12.58
C ASP A 152 9.17 18.77 12.82
N ASP A 153 9.02 19.57 11.76
CA ASP A 153 8.54 20.95 11.86
C ASP A 153 7.10 21.01 12.38
N ASP A 154 6.28 20.01 12.05
CA ASP A 154 4.89 19.91 12.46
C ASP A 154 4.75 19.39 13.90
N PRO A 155 4.07 20.12 14.80
CA PRO A 155 3.90 19.72 16.19
C PRO A 155 3.11 18.42 16.37
N GLU A 156 2.15 18.12 15.50
CA GLU A 156 1.34 16.89 15.57
C GLU A 156 2.18 15.67 15.20
N VAL A 157 3.06 15.81 14.20
CA VAL A 157 4.01 14.76 13.82
C VAL A 157 4.97 14.46 14.97
N ARG A 158 5.53 15.50 15.62
CA ARG A 158 6.38 15.32 16.81
C ARG A 158 5.65 14.61 17.94
N ALA A 159 4.41 15.01 18.20
CA ALA A 159 3.58 14.37 19.24
C ALA A 159 3.31 12.89 18.90
N ALA A 160 2.99 12.57 17.65
CA ALA A 160 2.79 11.19 17.20
C ALA A 160 4.05 10.34 17.34
N ALA A 161 5.22 10.87 16.98
CA ALA A 161 6.51 10.19 17.15
C ALA A 161 6.82 9.95 18.64
N TRP A 162 6.58 10.94 19.50
CA TRP A 162 6.77 10.82 20.95
C TRP A 162 5.84 9.76 21.56
N LEU A 163 4.56 9.76 21.16
CA LEU A 163 3.58 8.74 21.57
C LEU A 163 3.97 7.34 21.08
N ALA A 164 4.56 7.22 19.89
CA ALA A 164 5.01 5.95 19.37
C ALA A 164 6.12 5.35 20.24
N VAL A 165 7.15 6.14 20.59
CA VAL A 165 8.32 5.65 21.35
C VAL A 165 8.09 5.48 22.86
N SER A 166 7.03 6.09 23.41
CA SER A 166 6.69 6.05 24.83
C SER A 166 5.77 4.89 25.24
N ARG A 167 5.29 4.10 24.27
CA ARG A 167 4.45 2.92 24.47
C ARG A 167 5.24 1.63 24.50
#